data_AF-A0AAU9ISP7-F1
#
_entry.id   AF-A0AAU9ISP7-F1
#
_cell.length_a   1.000
_cell.length_b   1.000
_cell.length_c   1.000
_cell.angle_alpha   90.00
_cell.angle_beta   90.00
_cell.angle_gamma   90.00
#
_symmetry.space_group_name_H-M   'P 1'
#
loop_
_entity.id
_entity.type
_entity.pdbx_description
1 polymer ?
#
loop_
_entity_poly.entity_id
_entity_poly.type
_entity_poly.pdbx_seq_one_letter_code
_entity_poly.pdbx_strand_id
1 'polypeptide(L)'
;MITDVSYTTSLSSFKNVGQLLYDLGLSADSVRVIDSLKSSKAPEEKIKNSIVDLENLILDLESIQGIIFEDFNQWSYCSSAEIVTSPVIPLVYFYDIHPKIGYSNLYDSVSEVILACKSIIKAISENESYLKYIKFIIVNGSGHLYDRVNSTMNGIVDCEIERVKDTGTYITILLIFGFCVLAALSLVVIGFIFLVSKKYDKFWNFIINNSQPALAKLKSSAVDRLILIHGIDYNSESNTEISGSRIKRKVRTSVYLQYSYRLMIFFVIGAFYYILISIYLYPQCEVLMINRPKLLSNFNMRRSNLRWLSMFSRETYNHYLQKKIPQYFKFANAWTSVYKASDILKLKNKELRESDLKNLMSQELKERIYVKVDSNHTILNHGSETAINIAIDDNQSHGLYELLTGDKILSLFLDVVAIQNEISQEFQLADRDSKNLISGKLDSIINTTIAYSIALLILYFCYYLPYLNRRIKYLSRFLILTEILQMDQD
;
A
#
# COMPACT_ATOMS: atom_id res chain seq x y z
N MET A 1 11.39 -1.90 1.32
CA MET A 1 10.42 -0.81 1.64
C MET A 1 10.29 0.20 0.51
N ILE A 2 11.27 1.06 0.16
CA ILE A 2 11.05 2.08 -0.90
C ILE A 2 10.77 1.42 -2.26
N THR A 3 11.53 0.39 -2.62
CA THR A 3 11.33 -0.41 -3.84
C THR A 3 10.02 -1.18 -3.82
N ASP A 4 9.70 -1.83 -2.69
CA ASP A 4 8.44 -2.58 -2.52
C ASP A 4 7.24 -1.65 -2.58
N VAL A 5 7.32 -0.48 -1.95
CA VAL A 5 6.23 0.49 -1.96
C VAL A 5 6.06 1.12 -3.34
N SER A 6 7.16 1.43 -4.05
CA SER A 6 7.12 1.87 -5.45
C SER A 6 6.48 0.81 -6.36
N TYR A 7 6.69 -0.47 -6.06
CA TYR A 7 6.09 -1.57 -6.80
C TYR A 7 4.60 -1.76 -6.45
N THR A 8 4.23 -1.84 -5.17
CA THR A 8 2.82 -1.96 -4.72
C THR A 8 1.98 -0.73 -5.06
N THR A 9 2.62 0.42 -5.35
CA THR A 9 1.93 1.65 -5.78
C THR A 9 1.81 1.76 -7.30
N SER A 10 2.52 0.95 -8.10
CA SER A 10 2.36 1.01 -9.56
C SER A 10 1.08 0.30 -10.01
N LEU A 11 0.76 -0.86 -9.41
CA LEU A 11 -0.35 -1.75 -9.74
C LEU A 11 -0.53 -1.95 -11.25
N SER A 12 0.58 -2.00 -12.01
CA SER A 12 0.57 -2.08 -13.48
C SER A 12 -0.19 -3.32 -13.96
N SER A 13 0.18 -4.50 -13.46
CA SER A 13 -0.46 -5.76 -13.84
C SER A 13 -1.95 -5.78 -13.54
N PHE A 14 -2.37 -5.27 -12.38
CA PHE A 14 -3.78 -5.11 -12.03
C PHE A 14 -4.53 -4.19 -13.02
N LYS A 15 -3.93 -3.03 -13.38
CA LYS A 15 -4.52 -2.09 -14.33
C LYS A 15 -4.65 -2.70 -15.72
N ASN A 16 -3.63 -3.42 -16.17
CA ASN A 16 -3.60 -4.04 -17.48
C ASN A 16 -4.63 -5.18 -17.59
N VAL A 17 -4.72 -6.03 -16.56
CA VAL A 17 -5.74 -7.10 -16.50
C VAL A 17 -7.16 -6.50 -16.39
N GLY A 18 -7.33 -5.42 -15.63
CA GLY A 18 -8.61 -4.71 -15.55
C GLY A 18 -9.02 -4.00 -16.85
N GLN A 19 -8.04 -3.55 -17.64
CA GLN A 19 -8.26 -3.02 -18.98
C GLN A 19 -8.64 -4.13 -19.96
N LEU A 20 -7.92 -5.25 -19.96
CA LEU A 20 -8.29 -6.43 -20.75
C LEU A 20 -9.70 -6.91 -20.43
N LEU A 21 -10.07 -6.97 -19.14
CA LEU A 21 -11.43 -7.35 -18.72
C LEU A 21 -12.51 -6.42 -19.32
N TYR A 22 -12.21 -5.13 -19.41
CA TYR A 22 -13.09 -4.15 -20.04
C TYR A 22 -13.14 -4.34 -21.56
N ASP A 23 -12.00 -4.50 -22.22
CA ASP A 23 -11.90 -4.63 -23.68
C ASP A 23 -12.53 -5.94 -24.19
N LEU A 24 -12.46 -7.02 -23.41
CA LEU A 24 -13.19 -8.26 -23.69
C LEU A 24 -14.71 -8.04 -23.67
N GLY A 25 -15.24 -7.33 -22.66
CA GLY A 25 -16.65 -6.98 -22.61
C GLY A 25 -17.06 -6.02 -23.73
N LEU A 26 -16.19 -5.08 -24.08
CA LEU A 26 -16.38 -4.15 -25.19
C LEU A 26 -16.41 -4.90 -26.53
N SER A 27 -15.59 -5.93 -26.71
CA SER A 27 -15.56 -6.74 -27.94
C SER A 27 -16.88 -7.48 -28.16
N ALA A 28 -17.45 -8.06 -27.10
CA ALA A 28 -18.73 -8.73 -27.17
C ALA A 28 -19.87 -7.77 -27.52
N ASP A 29 -19.92 -6.59 -26.90
CA ASP A 29 -20.95 -5.59 -27.20
C ASP A 29 -20.78 -4.98 -28.59
N SER A 30 -19.57 -4.61 -29.02
CA SER A 30 -19.30 -4.02 -30.34
C SER A 30 -19.68 -4.97 -31.47
N VAL A 31 -19.29 -6.25 -31.37
CA VAL A 31 -19.68 -7.28 -32.34
C VAL A 31 -21.20 -7.42 -32.41
N ARG A 32 -21.87 -7.29 -31.25
CA ARG A 32 -23.33 -7.40 -31.21
C ARG A 32 -24.06 -6.19 -31.75
N VAL A 33 -23.50 -4.99 -31.58
CA VAL A 33 -23.98 -3.77 -32.22
C VAL A 33 -23.93 -3.93 -33.74
N ILE A 34 -22.81 -4.41 -34.28
CA ILE A 34 -22.64 -4.67 -35.72
C ILE A 34 -23.69 -5.66 -36.24
N ASP A 35 -23.88 -6.78 -35.55
CA ASP A 35 -24.89 -7.80 -35.89
C ASP A 35 -26.31 -7.22 -35.90
N SER A 36 -26.64 -6.40 -34.90
CA SER A 36 -27.94 -5.73 -34.79
C SER A 36 -28.16 -4.72 -35.93
N LEU A 37 -27.14 -3.94 -36.29
CA LEU A 37 -27.20 -2.97 -37.40
C LEU A 37 -27.36 -3.66 -38.76
N LYS A 38 -26.61 -4.74 -39.01
CA LYS A 38 -26.74 -5.55 -40.22
C LYS A 38 -28.12 -6.19 -40.32
N SER A 39 -28.58 -6.80 -39.24
CA SER A 39 -29.87 -7.49 -39.18
C SER A 39 -31.07 -6.53 -39.36
N SER A 40 -30.92 -5.28 -38.92
CA SER A 40 -31.93 -4.24 -39.07
C SER A 40 -31.84 -3.45 -40.40
N LYS A 41 -30.88 -3.79 -41.28
CA LYS A 41 -30.61 -3.05 -42.53
C LYS A 41 -30.37 -1.55 -42.30
N ALA A 42 -29.64 -1.22 -41.23
CA ALA A 42 -29.24 0.15 -40.94
C ALA A 42 -28.38 0.75 -42.10
N PRO A 43 -28.30 2.09 -42.22
CA PRO A 43 -27.44 2.73 -43.22
C PRO A 43 -26.01 2.21 -43.19
N GLU A 44 -25.41 1.98 -44.36
CA GLU A 44 -24.06 1.42 -44.49
C GLU A 44 -23.00 2.24 -43.75
N GLU A 45 -23.17 3.56 -43.68
CA GLU A 45 -22.29 4.47 -42.93
C GLU A 45 -22.22 4.12 -41.44
N LYS A 46 -23.36 3.80 -40.80
CA LYS A 46 -23.39 3.41 -39.37
C LYS A 46 -22.67 2.08 -39.15
N ILE A 47 -22.86 1.13 -40.06
CA ILE A 47 -22.18 -0.16 -40.02
C ILE A 47 -20.67 0.04 -40.17
N LYS A 48 -20.24 0.89 -41.12
CA LYS A 48 -18.84 1.20 -41.36
C LYS A 48 -18.19 1.85 -40.14
N ASN A 49 -18.87 2.79 -39.49
CA ASN A 49 -18.36 3.42 -38.26
C ASN A 49 -18.17 2.38 -37.14
N SER A 50 -19.14 1.48 -36.93
CA SER A 50 -18.98 0.41 -35.93
C SER A 50 -17.88 -0.61 -36.27
N ILE A 51 -17.58 -0.81 -37.56
CA ILE A 51 -16.43 -1.63 -37.98
C ILE A 51 -15.12 -0.92 -37.62
N VAL A 52 -15.01 0.39 -37.86
CA VAL A 52 -13.84 1.19 -37.46
C VAL A 52 -13.63 1.14 -35.94
N ASP A 53 -14.71 1.22 -35.16
CA ASP A 53 -14.62 1.09 -33.70
C ASP A 53 -14.10 -0.30 -33.28
N LEU A 54 -14.51 -1.36 -33.99
CA LEU A 54 -14.01 -2.72 -33.76
C LEU A 54 -12.53 -2.88 -34.19
N GLU A 55 -12.10 -2.22 -35.27
CA GLU A 55 -10.69 -2.19 -35.69
C GLU A 55 -9.80 -1.52 -34.64
N ASN A 56 -10.23 -0.38 -34.09
CA ASN A 56 -9.51 0.30 -33.01
C ASN A 56 -9.42 -0.60 -31.77
N LEU A 57 -10.52 -1.29 -31.41
CA LEU A 57 -10.53 -2.22 -30.29
C LEU A 57 -9.58 -3.42 -30.50
N ILE A 58 -9.43 -3.90 -31.73
CA ILE A 58 -8.46 -4.96 -32.04
C ILE A 58 -7.04 -4.47 -31.74
N LEU A 59 -6.70 -3.24 -32.12
CA LEU A 59 -5.38 -2.66 -31.82
C LEU A 59 -5.16 -2.51 -30.31
N ASP A 60 -6.19 -2.10 -29.56
CA ASP A 60 -6.13 -2.02 -28.10
C ASP A 60 -5.93 -3.39 -27.45
N LEU A 61 -6.63 -4.43 -27.95
CA LEU A 61 -6.47 -5.81 -27.48
C LEU A 61 -5.08 -6.38 -27.79
N GLU A 62 -4.53 -6.12 -28.97
CA GLU A 62 -3.15 -6.53 -29.33
C GLU A 62 -2.12 -5.84 -28.44
N SER A 63 -2.30 -4.54 -28.20
CA SER A 63 -1.44 -3.76 -27.31
C SER A 63 -1.47 -4.28 -25.88
N ILE A 64 -2.66 -4.47 -25.31
CA ILE A 64 -2.79 -4.91 -23.91
C ILE A 64 -2.32 -6.35 -23.71
N GLN A 65 -2.53 -7.22 -24.70
CA GLN A 65 -2.02 -8.59 -24.69
C GLN A 65 -0.49 -8.61 -24.65
N GLY A 66 0.17 -7.80 -25.48
CA GLY A 66 1.63 -7.66 -25.48
C GLY A 66 2.16 -7.19 -24.13
N ILE A 67 1.56 -6.13 -23.58
CA ILE A 67 1.94 -5.56 -22.28
C ILE A 67 1.78 -6.60 -21.15
N ILE A 68 0.66 -7.33 -21.09
CA ILE A 68 0.42 -8.33 -20.04
C ILE A 68 1.48 -9.44 -20.07
N PHE A 69 1.91 -9.84 -21.27
CA PHE A 69 2.93 -10.87 -21.43
C PHE A 69 4.32 -10.35 -21.05
N GLU A 70 4.69 -9.13 -21.48
CA GLU A 70 5.96 -8.51 -21.11
C GLU A 70 6.07 -8.26 -19.59
N ASP A 71 4.97 -7.87 -18.96
CA ASP A 71 4.90 -7.62 -17.52
C ASP A 71 4.84 -8.91 -16.69
N PHE A 72 4.72 -10.11 -17.28
CA PHE A 72 4.53 -11.39 -16.55
C PHE A 72 5.49 -11.58 -15.37
N ASN A 73 6.78 -11.31 -15.59
CA ASN A 73 7.80 -11.46 -14.55
C ASN A 73 7.52 -10.63 -13.31
N GLN A 74 6.89 -9.46 -13.47
CA GLN A 74 6.60 -8.55 -12.36
C GLN A 74 5.61 -9.18 -11.37
N TRP A 75 4.55 -9.83 -11.84
CA TRP A 75 3.47 -10.37 -11.01
C TRP A 75 3.45 -11.90 -10.91
N SER A 76 4.47 -12.56 -11.46
CA SER A 76 4.70 -14.02 -11.38
C SER A 76 4.73 -14.58 -9.95
N TYR A 77 4.97 -13.74 -8.94
CA TYR A 77 4.89 -14.13 -7.52
C TYR A 77 3.46 -14.43 -7.07
N CYS A 78 2.45 -13.94 -7.79
CA CYS A 78 1.04 -14.17 -7.51
C CYS A 78 0.59 -15.49 -8.16
N SER A 79 -0.11 -16.34 -7.40
CA SER A 79 -0.72 -17.57 -7.93
C SER A 79 -1.70 -17.29 -9.09
N SER A 80 -2.33 -16.12 -9.10
CA SER A 80 -3.27 -15.72 -10.15
C SER A 80 -2.60 -15.46 -11.50
N ALA A 81 -1.27 -15.28 -11.54
CA ALA A 81 -0.51 -15.13 -12.77
C ALA A 81 -0.41 -16.43 -13.59
N GLU A 82 -0.75 -17.58 -12.99
CA GLU A 82 -0.78 -18.89 -13.67
C GLU A 82 -1.66 -18.88 -14.93
N ILE A 83 -2.69 -18.01 -14.98
CA ILE A 83 -3.57 -17.86 -16.15
C ILE A 83 -2.80 -17.48 -17.44
N VAL A 84 -1.66 -16.80 -17.32
CA VAL A 84 -0.87 -16.34 -18.47
C VAL A 84 -0.14 -17.48 -19.14
N THR A 85 0.36 -18.45 -18.36
CA THR A 85 1.25 -19.51 -18.83
C THR A 85 0.55 -20.86 -18.96
N SER A 86 -0.44 -21.14 -18.12
CA SER A 86 -1.08 -22.46 -18.03
C SER A 86 -2.42 -22.48 -18.76
N PRO A 87 -2.79 -23.60 -19.42
CA PRO A 87 -4.04 -23.74 -20.13
C PRO A 87 -5.22 -23.96 -19.16
N VAL A 88 -5.62 -22.90 -18.46
CA VAL A 88 -6.66 -22.95 -17.41
C VAL A 88 -7.99 -22.31 -17.84
N ILE A 89 -8.05 -21.66 -19.00
CA ILE A 89 -9.24 -20.98 -19.50
C ILE A 89 -10.02 -21.94 -20.39
N PRO A 90 -11.26 -22.32 -20.03
CA PRO A 90 -12.09 -23.12 -20.91
C PRO A 90 -12.68 -22.22 -22.02
N LEU A 91 -12.45 -22.59 -23.27
CA LEU A 91 -13.01 -21.95 -24.45
C LEU A 91 -14.00 -22.87 -25.13
N VAL A 92 -15.17 -22.33 -25.47
CA VAL A 92 -16.24 -23.04 -26.18
C VAL A 92 -16.16 -22.71 -27.67
N TYR A 93 -15.87 -23.73 -28.47
CA TYR A 93 -15.78 -23.63 -29.92
C TYR A 93 -17.04 -24.16 -30.60
N PHE A 94 -17.48 -23.44 -31.63
CA PHE A 94 -18.69 -23.75 -32.41
C PHE A 94 -18.38 -24.19 -33.85
N TYR A 95 -17.30 -24.97 -34.04
CA TYR A 95 -16.89 -25.44 -35.37
C TYR A 95 -17.79 -26.56 -35.95
N ASP A 96 -18.40 -27.38 -35.09
CA ASP A 96 -19.20 -28.56 -35.47
C ASP A 96 -20.64 -28.49 -34.89
N ILE A 97 -21.47 -29.51 -35.19
CA ILE A 97 -22.87 -29.66 -34.68
C ILE A 97 -22.91 -29.67 -33.14
N HIS A 98 -21.83 -30.12 -32.49
CA HIS A 98 -21.69 -30.11 -31.03
C HIS A 98 -20.59 -29.12 -30.59
N PRO A 99 -20.84 -28.27 -29.58
CA PRO A 99 -19.83 -27.39 -29.04
C PRO A 99 -18.70 -28.22 -28.40
N LYS A 100 -17.45 -27.86 -28.71
CA LYS A 100 -16.25 -28.47 -28.10
C LYS A 100 -15.67 -27.51 -27.08
N ILE A 101 -15.26 -28.03 -25.93
CA ILE A 101 -14.57 -27.25 -24.90
C ILE A 101 -13.07 -27.55 -25.03
N GLY A 102 -12.28 -26.52 -25.33
CA GLY A 102 -10.82 -26.57 -25.25
C GLY A 102 -10.31 -25.78 -24.06
N TYR A 103 -9.05 -26.00 -23.69
CA TYR A 103 -8.40 -25.24 -22.63
C TYR A 103 -7.21 -24.48 -23.22
N SER A 104 -7.11 -23.21 -22.85
CA SER A 104 -6.10 -22.30 -23.37
C SER A 104 -5.56 -21.38 -22.27
N ASN A 105 -4.40 -20.78 -22.52
CA ASN A 105 -3.84 -19.75 -21.64
C ASN A 105 -4.40 -18.37 -22.01
N LEU A 106 -4.12 -17.34 -21.20
CA LEU A 106 -4.66 -16.00 -21.44
C LEU A 106 -4.20 -15.41 -22.77
N TYR A 107 -2.93 -15.60 -23.13
CA TYR A 107 -2.38 -15.07 -24.37
C TYR A 107 -3.10 -15.66 -25.58
N ASP A 108 -3.15 -16.99 -25.69
CA ASP A 108 -3.78 -17.70 -26.79
C ASP A 108 -5.29 -17.43 -26.84
N SER A 109 -5.96 -17.36 -25.69
CA SER A 109 -7.40 -17.04 -25.62
C SER A 109 -7.71 -15.65 -26.17
N VAL A 110 -6.88 -14.64 -25.84
CA VAL A 110 -7.05 -13.28 -26.37
C VAL A 110 -6.72 -13.23 -27.86
N SER A 111 -5.67 -13.95 -28.31
CA SER A 111 -5.36 -14.11 -29.74
C SER A 111 -6.54 -14.69 -30.51
N GLU A 112 -7.23 -15.68 -29.98
CA GLU A 112 -8.42 -16.25 -30.62
C GLU A 112 -9.59 -15.27 -30.69
N VAL A 113 -9.81 -14.45 -29.66
CA VAL A 113 -10.80 -13.37 -29.71
C VAL A 113 -10.44 -12.35 -30.80
N ILE A 114 -9.18 -11.93 -30.87
CA ILE A 114 -8.68 -11.00 -31.92
C ILE A 114 -8.90 -11.60 -33.31
N LEU A 115 -8.56 -12.87 -33.51
CA LEU A 115 -8.76 -13.58 -34.78
C LEU A 115 -10.25 -13.69 -35.13
N ALA A 116 -11.12 -13.92 -34.15
CA ALA A 116 -12.57 -13.95 -34.36
C ALA A 116 -13.10 -12.56 -34.77
N CYS A 117 -12.63 -11.48 -34.13
CA CYS A 117 -12.99 -10.10 -34.50
C CYS A 117 -12.56 -9.77 -35.95
N LYS A 118 -11.30 -10.07 -36.31
CA LYS A 118 -10.78 -9.89 -37.68
C LYS A 118 -11.58 -10.71 -38.69
N SER A 119 -11.96 -11.93 -38.35
CA SER A 119 -12.76 -12.81 -39.20
C SER A 119 -14.17 -12.27 -39.43
N ILE A 120 -14.77 -11.58 -38.45
CA ILE A 120 -16.06 -10.91 -38.61
C ILE A 120 -15.95 -9.77 -39.61
N ILE A 121 -14.94 -8.90 -39.47
CA ILE A 121 -14.72 -7.78 -40.38
C ILE A 121 -14.56 -8.28 -41.81
N LYS A 122 -13.71 -9.31 -42.01
CA LYS A 122 -13.49 -9.94 -43.31
C LYS A 122 -14.78 -10.54 -43.87
N ALA A 123 -15.48 -11.37 -43.11
CA ALA A 123 -16.73 -12.00 -43.54
C ALA A 123 -17.82 -10.97 -43.87
N ILE A 124 -17.88 -9.83 -43.18
CA ILE A 124 -18.80 -8.73 -43.51
C ILE A 124 -18.43 -8.10 -44.86
N SER A 125 -17.15 -7.92 -45.14
CA SER A 125 -16.69 -7.35 -46.43
C SER A 125 -16.94 -8.29 -47.61
N GLU A 126 -16.80 -9.60 -47.39
CA GLU A 126 -16.98 -10.66 -48.39
C GLU A 126 -18.44 -11.16 -48.47
N ASN A 127 -19.33 -10.63 -47.62
CA ASN A 127 -20.73 -11.03 -47.49
C ASN A 127 -20.91 -12.53 -47.14
N GLU A 128 -19.99 -13.08 -46.36
CA GLU A 128 -20.01 -14.44 -45.83
C GLU A 128 -20.71 -14.53 -44.46
N SER A 129 -21.02 -15.76 -44.01
CA SER A 129 -21.61 -15.99 -42.69
C SER A 129 -20.60 -15.76 -41.56
N TYR A 130 -20.82 -14.71 -40.78
CA TYR A 130 -20.00 -14.36 -39.61
C TYR A 130 -20.55 -14.87 -38.27
N LEU A 131 -21.71 -15.54 -38.28
CA LEU A 131 -22.46 -15.94 -37.08
C LEU A 131 -21.65 -16.81 -36.11
N LYS A 132 -20.79 -17.70 -36.63
CA LYS A 132 -19.96 -18.59 -35.80
C LYS A 132 -18.96 -17.81 -34.94
N TYR A 133 -18.36 -16.75 -35.49
CA TYR A 133 -17.39 -15.91 -34.79
C TYR A 133 -18.08 -15.03 -33.74
N ILE A 134 -19.27 -14.51 -34.06
CA ILE A 134 -20.09 -13.78 -33.08
C ILE A 134 -20.44 -14.66 -31.89
N LYS A 135 -20.91 -15.89 -32.12
CA LYS A 135 -21.21 -16.83 -31.04
C LYS A 135 -19.99 -17.12 -30.18
N PHE A 136 -18.82 -17.31 -30.80
CA PHE A 136 -17.57 -17.51 -30.07
C PHE A 136 -17.23 -16.33 -29.16
N ILE A 137 -17.25 -15.10 -29.68
CA ILE A 137 -16.90 -13.90 -28.91
C ILE A 137 -17.91 -13.66 -27.79
N ILE A 138 -19.21 -13.78 -28.07
CA ILE A 138 -20.24 -13.58 -27.04
C ILE A 138 -20.08 -14.65 -25.95
N VAL A 139 -20.04 -15.94 -26.29
CA VAL A 139 -20.03 -17.01 -25.28
C VAL A 139 -18.75 -17.01 -24.44
N ASN A 140 -17.59 -16.80 -25.06
CA ASN A 140 -16.32 -16.80 -24.33
C ASN A 140 -16.04 -15.45 -23.68
N GLY A 141 -16.17 -14.36 -24.44
CA GLY A 141 -15.92 -12.99 -23.98
C GLY A 141 -16.92 -12.48 -22.94
N SER A 142 -18.11 -13.10 -22.82
CA SER A 142 -19.06 -12.87 -21.71
C SER A 142 -19.19 -13.98 -20.69
N GLY A 143 -18.57 -15.12 -20.95
CA GLY A 143 -18.67 -16.30 -20.10
C GLY A 143 -17.30 -16.66 -19.53
N HIS A 144 -16.80 -17.82 -19.92
CA HIS A 144 -15.66 -18.45 -19.27
C HIS A 144 -14.36 -17.63 -19.27
N LEU A 145 -14.02 -16.98 -20.38
CA LEU A 145 -12.83 -16.14 -20.45
C LEU A 145 -12.98 -14.93 -19.54
N TYR A 146 -14.13 -14.25 -19.59
CA TYR A 146 -14.43 -13.12 -18.71
C TYR A 146 -14.37 -13.50 -17.24
N ASP A 147 -15.07 -14.56 -16.84
CA ASP A 147 -15.11 -15.02 -15.44
C ASP A 147 -13.71 -15.37 -14.93
N ARG A 148 -12.87 -15.97 -15.77
CA ARG A 148 -11.50 -16.33 -15.40
C ARG A 148 -10.60 -15.10 -15.27
N VAL A 149 -10.68 -14.14 -16.19
CA VAL A 149 -9.94 -12.86 -16.10
C VAL A 149 -10.41 -12.06 -14.88
N ASN A 150 -11.71 -12.04 -14.61
CA ASN A 150 -12.30 -11.39 -13.44
C ASN A 150 -11.81 -12.02 -12.12
N SER A 151 -11.78 -13.36 -12.07
CA SER A 151 -11.23 -14.11 -10.94
C SER A 151 -9.75 -13.82 -10.74
N THR A 152 -8.96 -13.74 -11.82
CA THR A 152 -7.55 -13.35 -11.75
C THR A 152 -7.40 -11.93 -11.22
N MET A 153 -8.24 -10.97 -11.66
CA MET A 153 -8.18 -9.59 -11.17
C MET A 153 -8.41 -9.52 -9.66
N ASN A 154 -9.39 -10.26 -9.14
CA ASN A 154 -9.63 -10.35 -7.69
C ASN A 154 -8.47 -11.04 -6.96
N GLY A 155 -7.92 -12.11 -7.53
CA GLY A 155 -6.78 -12.79 -6.93
C GLY A 155 -5.49 -11.95 -6.91
N ILE A 156 -5.28 -11.06 -7.89
CA ILE A 156 -4.22 -10.05 -7.84
C ILE A 156 -4.46 -9.08 -6.67
N VAL A 157 -5.70 -8.59 -6.49
CA VAL A 157 -6.04 -7.71 -5.36
C VAL A 157 -5.73 -8.36 -4.02
N ASP A 158 -6.14 -9.63 -3.84
CA ASP A 158 -5.89 -10.36 -2.61
C ASP A 158 -4.39 -10.58 -2.37
N CYS A 159 -3.63 -10.91 -3.42
CA CYS A 159 -2.18 -11.09 -3.35
C CYS A 159 -1.44 -9.80 -2.98
N GLU A 160 -1.84 -8.65 -3.54
CA GLU A 160 -1.27 -7.35 -3.17
C GLU A 160 -1.57 -7.00 -1.71
N ILE A 161 -2.79 -7.30 -1.23
CA ILE A 161 -3.16 -7.11 0.17
C ILE A 161 -2.31 -7.98 1.10
N GLU A 162 -2.12 -9.25 0.74
CA GLU A 162 -1.29 -10.20 1.50
C GLU A 162 0.17 -9.74 1.54
N ARG A 163 0.72 -9.33 0.38
CA ARG A 163 2.08 -8.80 0.29
C ARG A 163 2.30 -7.57 1.18
N VAL A 164 1.33 -6.66 1.26
CA VAL A 164 1.41 -5.49 2.15
C VAL A 164 1.43 -5.92 3.62
N LYS A 165 0.59 -6.88 4.02
CA LYS A 165 0.57 -7.43 5.39
C LYS A 165 1.87 -8.14 5.76
N ASP A 166 2.43 -8.91 4.84
CA ASP A 166 3.72 -9.57 5.02
C ASP A 166 4.83 -8.55 5.21
N THR A 167 4.83 -7.50 4.37
CA THR A 167 5.78 -6.38 4.49
C THR A 167 5.66 -5.70 5.86
N GLY A 168 4.45 -5.51 6.38
CA GLY A 168 4.24 -4.98 7.73
C GLY A 168 4.74 -5.87 8.85
N THR A 169 4.58 -7.18 8.68
CA THR A 169 5.12 -8.18 9.61
C THR A 169 6.65 -8.13 9.62
N TYR A 170 7.29 -8.09 8.45
CA TYR A 170 8.76 -7.98 8.35
C TYR A 170 9.29 -6.68 8.96
N ILE A 171 8.64 -5.54 8.70
CA ILE A 171 9.03 -4.25 9.29
C ILE A 171 8.93 -4.31 10.81
N THR A 172 7.84 -4.86 11.35
CA THR A 172 7.65 -5.01 12.79
C THR A 172 8.74 -5.88 13.42
N ILE A 173 9.07 -7.02 12.79
CA ILE A 173 10.15 -7.91 13.24
C ILE A 173 11.50 -7.19 13.21
N LEU A 174 11.81 -6.45 12.14
CA LEU A 174 13.05 -5.67 12.02
C LEU A 174 13.17 -4.60 13.10
N LEU A 175 12.08 -3.89 13.41
CA LEU A 175 12.06 -2.88 14.45
C LEU A 175 12.25 -3.48 15.85
N ILE A 176 11.58 -4.62 16.15
CA ILE A 176 11.77 -5.36 17.40
C ILE A 176 13.23 -5.82 17.52
N PHE A 177 13.79 -6.40 16.47
CA PHE A 177 15.18 -6.84 16.45
C PHE A 177 16.14 -5.68 16.71
N GLY A 178 15.94 -4.54 16.03
CA GLY A 178 16.72 -3.33 16.26
C GLY A 178 16.65 -2.83 17.71
N PHE A 179 15.46 -2.84 18.30
CA PHE A 179 15.27 -2.47 19.70
C PHE A 179 15.98 -3.45 20.67
N CYS A 180 15.89 -4.76 20.42
CA CYS A 180 16.59 -5.79 21.20
C CYS A 180 18.11 -5.64 21.14
N VAL A 181 18.69 -5.37 19.96
CA VAL A 181 20.12 -5.11 19.79
C VAL A 181 20.52 -3.86 20.58
N LEU A 182 19.74 -2.79 20.50
CA LEU A 182 20.02 -1.54 21.23
C LEU A 182 19.92 -1.73 22.75
N ALA A 183 18.95 -2.51 23.23
CA ALA A 183 18.83 -2.89 24.63
C ALA A 183 20.03 -3.74 25.10
N ALA A 184 20.44 -4.74 24.32
CA ALA A 184 21.59 -5.58 24.64
C ALA A 184 22.90 -4.76 24.72
N LEU A 185 23.15 -3.88 23.75
CA LEU A 185 24.30 -2.97 23.77
C LEU A 185 24.26 -2.04 24.98
N SER A 186 23.07 -1.52 25.32
CA SER A 186 22.90 -0.66 26.50
C SER A 186 23.22 -1.40 27.79
N LEU A 187 22.78 -2.66 27.93
CA LEU A 187 23.08 -3.50 29.09
C LEU A 187 24.59 -3.77 29.23
N VAL A 188 25.28 -4.05 28.12
CA VAL A 188 26.74 -4.24 28.11
C VAL A 188 27.45 -2.96 28.58
N VAL A 189 27.04 -1.80 28.07
CA VAL A 189 27.62 -0.51 28.46
C VAL A 189 27.35 -0.21 29.95
N ILE A 190 26.14 -0.45 30.44
CA ILE A 190 25.80 -0.30 31.86
C ILE A 190 26.63 -1.23 32.74
N GLY A 191 26.81 -2.50 32.33
CA GLY A 191 27.66 -3.46 33.01
C GLY A 191 29.12 -2.99 33.08
N PHE A 192 29.65 -2.45 31.98
CA PHE A 192 31.00 -1.87 31.95
C PHE A 192 31.14 -0.66 32.88
N ILE A 193 30.17 0.26 32.86
CA ILE A 193 30.13 1.42 33.75
C ILE A 193 30.13 0.98 35.22
N PHE A 194 29.35 -0.06 35.55
CA PHE A 194 29.32 -0.60 36.91
C PHE A 194 30.68 -1.15 37.35
N LEU A 195 31.36 -1.92 36.48
CA LEU A 195 32.70 -2.43 36.75
C LEU A 195 33.74 -1.31 36.94
N VAL A 196 33.72 -0.29 36.07
CA VAL A 196 34.61 0.87 36.17
C VAL A 196 34.33 1.66 37.45
N SER A 197 33.06 1.91 37.78
CA SER A 197 32.67 2.61 39.01
C SER A 197 33.17 1.87 40.25
N LYS A 198 33.09 0.53 40.27
CA LYS A 198 33.60 -0.28 41.38
C LYS A 198 35.11 -0.20 41.51
N LYS A 199 35.85 -0.19 40.39
CA LYS A 199 37.32 0.01 40.40
C LYS A 199 37.67 1.42 40.89
N TYR A 200 36.95 2.43 40.43
CA TYR A 200 37.12 3.82 40.86
C TYR A 200 36.87 3.99 42.37
N ASP A 201 35.78 3.43 42.90
CA ASP A 201 35.49 3.45 44.34
C ASP A 201 36.61 2.76 45.15
N LYS A 202 37.10 1.60 44.69
CA LYS A 202 38.24 0.93 45.35
C LYS A 202 39.48 1.81 45.37
N PHE A 203 39.80 2.44 44.25
CA PHE A 203 40.96 3.32 44.10
C PHE A 203 40.83 4.58 44.96
N TRP A 204 39.65 5.19 45.01
CA TRP A 204 39.38 6.37 45.83
C TRP A 204 39.51 6.08 47.33
N ASN A 205 38.99 4.94 47.78
CA ASN A 205 39.16 4.49 49.16
C ASN A 205 40.64 4.18 49.47
N PHE A 206 41.43 3.71 48.50
CA PHE A 206 42.89 3.53 48.69
C PHE A 206 43.60 4.87 48.91
N ILE A 207 43.35 5.88 48.07
CA ILE A 207 43.94 7.22 48.23
C ILE A 207 43.56 7.82 49.58
N ILE A 208 42.28 7.79 49.96
CA ILE A 208 41.81 8.32 51.26
C ILE A 208 42.51 7.60 52.41
N ASN A 209 42.57 6.28 52.39
CA ASN A 209 43.19 5.51 53.47
C ASN A 209 44.70 5.79 53.61
N ASN A 210 45.41 6.06 52.52
CA ASN A 210 46.84 6.35 52.55
C ASN A 210 47.15 7.84 52.85
N SER A 211 46.30 8.76 52.42
CA SER A 211 46.50 10.20 52.64
C SER A 211 46.10 10.66 54.04
N GLN A 212 45.09 10.04 54.66
CA GLN A 212 44.66 10.38 56.02
C GLN A 212 45.77 10.30 57.08
N PRO A 213 46.60 9.23 57.15
CA PRO A 213 47.71 9.18 58.11
C PRO A 213 48.80 10.21 57.81
N ALA A 214 49.08 10.51 56.54
CA ALA A 214 50.03 11.56 56.15
C ALA A 214 49.56 12.96 56.57
N LEU A 215 48.27 13.26 56.35
CA LEU A 215 47.63 14.50 56.83
C LEU A 215 47.61 14.60 58.35
N ALA A 216 47.34 13.49 59.04
CA ALA A 216 47.38 13.45 60.51
C ALA A 216 48.79 13.74 61.03
N LYS A 217 49.83 13.17 60.42
CA LYS A 217 51.24 13.46 60.74
C LYS A 217 51.64 14.90 60.44
N LEU A 218 51.21 15.47 59.32
CA LEU A 218 51.46 16.86 58.97
C LEU A 218 50.79 17.81 59.97
N LYS A 219 49.54 17.51 60.33
CA LYS A 219 48.79 18.29 61.33
C LYS A 219 49.45 18.20 62.70
N SER A 220 49.85 17.01 63.15
CA SER A 220 50.56 16.86 64.42
C SER A 220 51.89 17.62 64.40
N SER A 221 52.69 17.48 63.34
CA SER A 221 53.96 18.21 63.17
C SER A 221 53.78 19.73 63.15
N ALA A 222 52.73 20.24 62.51
CA ALA A 222 52.41 21.67 62.52
C ALA A 222 51.99 22.17 63.91
N VAL A 223 51.20 21.37 64.64
CA VAL A 223 50.80 21.66 66.03
C VAL A 223 52.02 21.63 66.95
N ASP A 224 52.90 20.63 66.83
CA ASP A 224 54.13 20.51 67.61
C ASP A 224 55.05 21.73 67.40
N ARG A 225 55.21 22.18 66.15
CA ARG A 225 55.96 23.41 65.82
C ARG A 225 55.31 24.66 66.42
N LEU A 226 53.99 24.74 66.43
CA LEU A 226 53.25 25.87 67.00
C LEU A 226 53.45 25.94 68.52
N ILE A 227 53.38 24.79 69.20
CA ILE A 227 53.63 24.65 70.64
C ILE A 227 55.07 25.08 70.96
N LEU A 228 56.04 24.64 70.17
CA LEU A 228 57.47 24.93 70.38
C LEU A 228 57.82 26.41 70.23
N ILE A 229 57.15 27.12 69.30
CA ILE A 229 57.40 28.55 69.04
C ILE A 229 56.68 29.46 70.04
N HIS A 230 55.43 29.14 70.40
CA HIS A 230 54.60 30.03 71.22
C HIS A 230 54.59 29.68 72.71
N GLY A 231 55.14 28.53 73.12
CA GLY A 231 55.28 28.15 74.54
C GLY A 231 53.94 28.00 75.28
N ILE A 232 52.83 27.92 74.55
CA ILE A 232 51.50 27.73 75.11
C ILE A 232 51.27 26.21 75.19
N ASP A 233 51.37 25.67 76.41
CA ASP A 233 51.03 24.28 76.69
C ASP A 233 49.49 24.15 76.63
N TYR A 234 48.97 23.79 75.46
CA TYR A 234 47.54 23.53 75.24
C TYR A 234 47.14 22.16 75.81
N ASN A 235 47.57 21.86 77.04
CA ASN A 235 47.08 20.73 77.82
C ASN A 235 45.88 21.16 78.66
N SER A 236 44.77 21.51 78.00
CA SER A 236 43.44 21.31 78.59
C SER A 236 42.38 21.11 77.51
N GLU A 237 41.69 19.97 77.62
CA GLU A 237 40.34 19.73 77.09
C GLU A 237 40.08 19.63 75.57
N SER A 238 41.02 19.13 74.78
CA SER A 238 40.61 18.42 73.53
C SER A 238 41.43 17.19 73.17
N ASN A 239 42.11 16.60 74.16
CA ASN A 239 42.46 15.18 74.14
C ASN A 239 41.20 14.30 74.31
N THR A 240 40.11 14.60 73.59
CA THR A 240 39.36 13.48 73.05
C THR A 240 40.37 12.73 72.21
N GLU A 241 40.77 11.58 72.71
CA GLU A 241 41.11 10.43 71.89
C GLU A 241 40.73 10.73 70.43
N ILE A 242 41.72 11.05 69.59
CA ILE A 242 41.61 10.71 68.17
C ILE A 242 41.78 9.19 68.13
N SER A 243 40.90 8.50 68.86
CA SER A 243 40.54 7.12 68.71
C SER A 243 40.41 6.94 67.21
N GLY A 244 41.24 6.05 66.67
CA GLY A 244 41.31 5.64 65.27
C GLY A 244 40.03 4.97 64.75
N SER A 245 38.85 5.45 65.17
CA SER A 245 37.54 4.91 64.83
C SER A 245 36.58 5.93 64.22
N ARG A 246 36.91 7.22 64.10
CA ARG A 246 36.00 8.18 63.46
C ARG A 246 36.12 8.14 61.93
N ILE A 247 35.36 7.18 61.41
CA ILE A 247 34.67 7.16 60.13
C ILE A 247 35.55 6.69 58.95
N LYS A 248 35.76 5.36 58.89
CA LYS A 248 35.87 4.63 57.60
C LYS A 248 34.54 4.73 56.83
N ARG A 249 34.06 5.92 56.50
CA ARG A 249 32.97 6.05 55.51
C ARG A 249 33.59 5.64 54.20
N LYS A 250 33.29 4.42 53.75
CA LYS A 250 33.46 4.06 52.35
C LYS A 250 32.69 5.10 51.55
N VAL A 251 33.40 5.96 50.84
CA VAL A 251 32.77 6.89 49.92
C VAL A 251 32.31 6.05 48.74
N ARG A 252 31.01 5.71 48.70
CA ARG A 252 30.38 5.20 47.48
C ARG A 252 30.15 6.40 46.58
N THR A 253 30.94 6.53 45.54
CA THR A 253 30.67 7.56 44.56
C THR A 253 29.47 7.11 43.73
N SER A 254 28.39 7.89 43.72
CA SER A 254 27.16 7.66 42.93
C SER A 254 27.39 7.83 41.41
N VAL A 255 28.62 7.63 40.96
CA VAL A 255 29.07 7.90 39.61
C VAL A 255 28.32 6.99 38.64
N TYR A 256 28.13 5.71 38.97
CA TYR A 256 27.37 4.78 38.12
C TYR A 256 25.95 5.29 37.81
N LEU A 257 25.18 5.78 38.81
CA LEU A 257 23.84 6.31 38.59
C LEU A 257 23.86 7.48 37.61
N GLN A 258 24.91 8.31 37.68
CA GLN A 258 25.04 9.48 36.81
C GLN A 258 25.27 9.14 35.34
N TYR A 259 26.02 8.08 35.06
CA TYR A 259 26.18 7.57 33.69
C TYR A 259 24.93 6.81 33.22
N SER A 260 24.32 6.01 34.10
CA SER A 260 23.11 5.24 33.78
C SER A 260 21.93 6.13 33.41
N TYR A 261 21.62 7.18 34.17
CA TYR A 261 20.47 8.05 33.83
C TYR A 261 20.69 8.80 32.51
N ARG A 262 21.93 9.19 32.17
CA ARG A 262 22.24 9.88 30.92
C ARG A 262 22.10 8.97 29.70
N LEU A 263 22.47 7.70 29.83
CA LEU A 263 22.24 6.69 28.80
C LEU A 263 20.76 6.34 28.66
N MET A 264 20.01 6.32 29.77
CA MET A 264 18.56 6.09 29.73
C MET A 264 17.82 7.14 28.90
N ILE A 265 18.31 8.37 28.80
CA ILE A 265 17.70 9.41 27.94
C ILE A 265 17.69 8.97 26.46
N PHE A 266 18.79 8.39 25.95
CA PHE A 266 18.84 7.87 24.59
C PHE A 266 17.83 6.73 24.39
N PHE A 267 17.73 5.83 25.38
CA PHE A 267 16.80 4.71 25.34
C PHE A 267 15.34 5.18 25.35
N VAL A 268 14.99 6.16 26.18
CA VAL A 268 13.63 6.74 26.24
C VAL A 268 13.27 7.41 24.92
N ILE A 269 14.18 8.17 24.32
CA ILE A 269 13.95 8.83 23.01
C ILE A 269 13.81 7.78 21.90
N GLY A 270 14.61 6.72 21.92
CA GLY A 270 14.48 5.59 20.99
C GLY A 270 13.16 4.83 21.16
N ALA A 271 12.73 4.57 22.39
CA ALA A 271 11.44 3.94 22.67
C ALA A 271 10.26 4.81 22.20
N PHE A 272 10.34 6.13 22.42
CA PHE A 272 9.33 7.07 21.93
C PHE A 272 9.25 7.07 20.39
N TYR A 273 10.40 7.10 19.71
CA TYR A 273 10.46 6.99 18.25
C TYR A 273 9.89 5.67 17.73
N TYR A 274 10.22 4.55 18.37
CA TYR A 274 9.66 3.24 18.04
C TYR A 274 8.13 3.22 18.15
N ILE A 275 7.59 3.77 19.25
CA ILE A 275 6.14 3.90 19.45
C ILE A 275 5.52 4.77 18.35
N LEU A 276 6.12 5.92 18.06
CA LEU A 276 5.62 6.84 17.04
C LEU A 276 5.57 6.19 15.65
N ILE A 277 6.61 5.47 15.25
CA ILE A 277 6.61 4.78 13.95
C ILE A 277 5.63 3.60 13.94
N SER A 278 5.72 2.71 14.93
CA SER A 278 5.02 1.43 14.89
C SER A 278 3.52 1.56 15.16
N ILE A 279 3.11 2.50 16.02
CA ILE A 279 1.71 2.66 16.43
C ILE A 279 1.01 3.75 15.62
N TYR A 280 1.71 4.81 15.21
CA TYR A 280 1.06 5.96 14.58
C TYR A 280 1.33 6.06 13.07
N LEU A 281 2.59 6.12 12.64
CA LEU A 281 2.90 6.41 11.23
C LEU A 281 2.73 5.20 10.30
N TYR A 282 3.26 4.04 10.69
CA TYR A 282 3.24 2.84 9.84
C TYR A 282 1.82 2.30 9.60
N PRO A 283 0.97 2.12 10.64
CA PRO A 283 -0.39 1.59 10.43
C PRO A 283 -1.25 2.47 9.53
N GLN A 284 -1.07 3.80 9.59
CA GLN A 284 -1.76 4.72 8.69
C GLN A 284 -1.35 4.48 7.22
N CYS A 285 -0.07 4.22 6.96
CA CYS A 285 0.41 3.92 5.61
C CYS A 285 -0.09 2.54 5.15
N GLU A 286 -0.04 1.53 6.02
CA GLU A 286 -0.51 0.18 5.75
C GLU A 286 -1.99 0.13 5.36
N VAL A 287 -2.85 0.81 6.12
CA VAL A 287 -4.29 0.90 5.81
C VAL A 287 -4.53 1.49 4.42
N LEU A 288 -3.79 2.54 4.04
CA LEU A 288 -3.91 3.14 2.71
C LEU A 288 -3.44 2.18 1.61
N MET A 289 -2.33 1.48 1.83
CA MET A 289 -1.79 0.49 0.87
C MET A 289 -2.73 -0.70 0.68
N ILE A 290 -3.38 -1.20 1.75
CA ILE A 290 -4.35 -2.31 1.68
C ILE A 290 -5.63 -1.89 0.94
N ASN A 291 -6.11 -0.68 1.15
CA ASN A 291 -7.39 -0.23 0.60
C ASN A 291 -7.29 0.32 -0.83
N ARG A 292 -6.10 0.69 -1.27
CA ARG A 292 -5.86 1.12 -2.65
C ARG A 292 -6.25 0.10 -3.73
N PRO A 293 -5.79 -1.17 -3.70
CA PRO A 293 -6.17 -2.14 -4.73
C PRO A 293 -7.68 -2.40 -4.73
N LYS A 294 -8.34 -2.34 -3.55
CA LYS A 294 -9.80 -2.42 -3.44
C LYS A 294 -10.49 -1.23 -4.12
N LEU A 295 -9.99 -0.01 -3.92
CA LEU A 295 -10.52 1.19 -4.56
C LEU A 295 -10.46 1.08 -6.09
N LEU A 296 -9.30 0.72 -6.63
CA LEU A 296 -9.12 0.60 -8.09
C LEU A 296 -9.93 -0.57 -8.67
N SER A 297 -10.03 -1.69 -7.94
CA SER A 297 -10.92 -2.81 -8.27
C SER A 297 -12.37 -2.39 -8.34
N ASN A 298 -12.83 -1.56 -7.40
CA ASN A 298 -14.20 -1.06 -7.41
C ASN A 298 -14.53 -0.29 -8.69
N PHE A 299 -13.68 0.65 -9.12
CA PHE A 299 -13.87 1.39 -10.37
C PHE A 299 -13.82 0.50 -11.62
N ASN A 300 -12.85 -0.43 -11.71
CA ASN A 300 -12.78 -1.38 -12.82
C ASN A 300 -14.03 -2.25 -12.91
N MET A 301 -14.52 -2.74 -11.77
CA MET A 301 -15.75 -3.51 -11.67
C MET A 301 -16.97 -2.68 -12.07
N ARG A 302 -17.09 -1.42 -11.62
CA ARG A 302 -18.17 -0.51 -12.05
C ARG A 302 -18.14 -0.33 -13.56
N ARG A 303 -16.97 -0.04 -14.13
CA ARG A 303 -16.80 0.16 -15.59
C ARG A 303 -17.20 -1.07 -16.40
N SER A 304 -16.70 -2.24 -16.02
CA SER A 304 -16.98 -3.51 -16.70
C SER A 304 -18.46 -3.92 -16.55
N ASN A 305 -19.02 -3.90 -15.34
CA ASN A 305 -20.41 -4.31 -15.11
C ASN A 305 -21.43 -3.34 -15.70
N LEU A 306 -21.09 -2.05 -15.83
CA LEU A 306 -21.93 -1.11 -16.56
C LEU A 306 -21.98 -1.44 -18.06
N ARG A 307 -20.89 -1.94 -18.64
CA ARG A 307 -20.90 -2.45 -20.03
C ARG A 307 -21.80 -3.67 -20.14
N TRP A 308 -21.67 -4.60 -19.20
CA TRP A 308 -22.51 -5.80 -19.15
C TRP A 308 -23.99 -5.48 -19.03
N LEU A 309 -24.32 -4.53 -18.16
CA LEU A 309 -25.68 -4.05 -17.98
C LEU A 309 -26.26 -3.59 -19.32
N SER A 310 -25.54 -2.73 -20.05
CA SER A 310 -25.98 -2.20 -21.35
C SER A 310 -26.09 -3.31 -22.41
N MET A 311 -25.10 -4.19 -22.51
CA MET A 311 -25.10 -5.29 -23.47
C MET A 311 -26.29 -6.24 -23.24
N PHE A 312 -26.48 -6.73 -22.01
CA PHE A 312 -27.55 -7.70 -21.71
C PHE A 312 -28.94 -7.07 -21.73
N SER A 313 -29.06 -5.78 -21.46
CA SER A 313 -30.33 -5.07 -21.62
C SER A 313 -30.69 -4.93 -23.11
N ARG A 314 -29.71 -4.66 -23.97
CA ARG A 314 -29.88 -4.70 -25.43
C ARG A 314 -30.28 -6.08 -25.91
N GLU A 315 -29.66 -7.14 -25.38
CA GLU A 315 -30.03 -8.54 -25.70
C GLU A 315 -31.48 -8.85 -25.33
N THR A 316 -31.89 -8.42 -24.13
CA THR A 316 -33.25 -8.58 -23.64
C THR A 316 -34.26 -7.86 -24.54
N TYR A 317 -33.93 -6.64 -24.95
CA TYR A 317 -34.75 -5.89 -25.90
C TYR A 317 -34.80 -6.53 -27.30
N ASN A 318 -33.66 -6.95 -27.82
CA ASN A 318 -33.58 -7.62 -29.11
C ASN A 318 -34.37 -8.94 -29.10
N HIS A 319 -34.39 -9.67 -27.98
CA HIS A 319 -35.23 -10.84 -27.79
C HIS A 319 -36.73 -10.52 -27.93
N TYR A 320 -37.17 -9.39 -27.37
CA TYR A 320 -38.54 -8.92 -27.50
C TYR A 320 -38.91 -8.51 -28.93
N LEU A 321 -37.97 -7.91 -29.67
CA LEU A 321 -38.14 -7.51 -31.07
C LEU A 321 -38.11 -8.65 -32.10
N GLN A 322 -37.85 -9.90 -31.69
CA GLN A 322 -37.64 -11.05 -32.58
C GLN A 322 -38.79 -11.39 -33.54
N LYS A 323 -39.98 -10.79 -33.40
CA LYS A 323 -41.03 -10.88 -34.43
C LYS A 323 -40.62 -10.24 -35.77
N LYS A 324 -39.54 -9.44 -35.83
CA LYS A 324 -39.13 -8.66 -37.03
C LYS A 324 -37.72 -8.97 -37.57
N ILE A 325 -36.91 -9.79 -36.89
CA ILE A 325 -35.51 -10.04 -37.28
C ILE A 325 -35.25 -11.56 -37.39
N PRO A 326 -35.17 -12.13 -38.61
CA PRO A 326 -34.86 -13.54 -38.78
C PRO A 326 -33.38 -13.84 -38.43
N GLN A 327 -33.13 -14.98 -37.76
CA GLN A 327 -31.80 -15.56 -37.46
C GLN A 327 -30.93 -14.91 -36.38
N TYR A 328 -31.51 -14.18 -35.42
CA TYR A 328 -30.75 -13.70 -34.26
C TYR A 328 -30.34 -14.85 -33.32
N PHE A 329 -29.04 -14.99 -33.02
CA PHE A 329 -28.55 -15.93 -31.99
C PHE A 329 -29.09 -15.53 -30.61
N LYS A 330 -29.81 -16.43 -29.94
CA LYS A 330 -30.37 -16.19 -28.60
C LYS A 330 -29.32 -16.47 -27.54
N PHE A 331 -28.97 -15.46 -26.75
CA PHE A 331 -28.28 -15.68 -25.49
C PHE A 331 -29.30 -16.14 -24.44
N ALA A 332 -29.20 -17.40 -24.00
CA ALA A 332 -30.02 -17.88 -22.90
C ALA A 332 -29.66 -17.08 -21.64
N ASN A 333 -30.68 -16.63 -20.88
CA ASN A 333 -30.51 -15.97 -19.58
C ASN A 333 -29.99 -14.51 -19.60
N ALA A 334 -30.11 -13.78 -20.71
CA ALA A 334 -29.76 -12.34 -20.76
C ALA A 334 -30.38 -11.54 -19.59
N TRP A 335 -31.62 -11.86 -19.23
CA TRP A 335 -32.32 -11.23 -18.11
C TRP A 335 -31.64 -11.42 -16.76
N THR A 336 -31.26 -12.65 -16.41
CA THR A 336 -30.57 -12.89 -15.13
C THR A 336 -29.20 -12.20 -15.10
N SER A 337 -28.56 -12.05 -16.26
CA SER A 337 -27.28 -11.34 -16.37
C SER A 337 -27.42 -9.84 -16.14
N VAL A 338 -28.53 -9.22 -16.55
CA VAL A 338 -28.87 -7.82 -16.19
C VAL A 338 -28.93 -7.68 -14.67
N TYR A 339 -29.70 -8.52 -13.99
CA TYR A 339 -29.81 -8.49 -12.52
C TYR A 339 -28.46 -8.72 -11.83
N LYS A 340 -27.67 -9.69 -12.28
CA LYS A 340 -26.33 -9.96 -11.74
C LYS A 340 -25.41 -8.73 -11.87
N ALA A 341 -25.39 -8.09 -13.05
CA ALA A 341 -24.60 -6.88 -13.27
C ALA A 341 -25.09 -5.72 -12.38
N SER A 342 -26.41 -5.54 -12.25
CA SER A 342 -26.99 -4.52 -11.36
C SER A 342 -26.65 -4.75 -9.90
N ASP A 343 -26.71 -5.99 -9.40
CA ASP A 343 -26.41 -6.32 -8.01
C ASP A 343 -24.94 -6.05 -7.69
N ILE A 344 -24.04 -6.39 -8.62
CA ILE A 344 -22.62 -6.04 -8.51
C ILE A 344 -22.43 -4.53 -8.49
N LEU A 345 -23.06 -3.78 -9.39
CA LEU A 345 -22.97 -2.31 -9.41
C LEU A 345 -23.49 -1.68 -8.11
N LYS A 346 -24.62 -2.15 -7.57
CA LYS A 346 -25.16 -1.69 -6.28
C LYS A 346 -24.19 -1.98 -5.14
N LEU A 347 -23.61 -3.19 -5.10
CA LEU A 347 -22.60 -3.56 -4.13
C LEU A 347 -21.36 -2.65 -4.23
N LYS A 348 -20.87 -2.38 -5.45
CA LYS A 348 -19.71 -1.51 -5.65
C LYS A 348 -19.97 -0.05 -5.27
N ASN A 349 -21.15 0.49 -5.57
CA ASN A 349 -21.56 1.81 -5.09
C ASN A 349 -21.61 1.85 -3.54
N LYS A 350 -22.11 0.79 -2.90
CA LYS A 350 -22.11 0.68 -1.43
C LYS A 350 -20.70 0.66 -0.85
N GLU A 351 -19.80 -0.14 -1.41
CA GLU A 351 -18.41 -0.23 -0.98
C GLU A 351 -17.70 1.14 -1.04
N LEU A 352 -17.93 1.96 -2.09
CA LEU A 352 -17.31 3.29 -2.20
C LEU A 352 -17.66 4.24 -1.04
N ARG A 353 -18.79 4.01 -0.37
CA ARG A 353 -19.23 4.80 0.79
C ARG A 353 -18.51 4.41 2.08
N GLU A 354 -17.79 3.29 2.11
CA GLU A 354 -17.00 2.88 3.27
C GLU A 354 -15.92 3.92 3.57
N SER A 355 -15.71 4.20 4.87
CA SER A 355 -14.77 5.25 5.32
C SER A 355 -13.37 5.05 4.77
N ASP A 356 -12.95 3.79 4.69
CA ASP A 356 -11.61 3.37 4.32
C ASP A 356 -11.29 3.69 2.85
N LEU A 357 -12.24 3.45 1.94
CA LEU A 357 -12.11 3.83 0.53
C LEU A 357 -12.29 5.33 0.33
N LYS A 358 -13.23 5.94 1.06
CA LYS A 358 -13.46 7.39 1.00
C LYS A 358 -12.26 8.22 1.47
N ASN A 359 -11.44 7.67 2.37
CA ASN A 359 -10.20 8.32 2.85
C ASN A 359 -9.08 8.36 1.80
N LEU A 360 -9.16 7.52 0.77
CA LEU A 360 -8.21 7.50 -0.35
C LEU A 360 -8.59 8.48 -1.48
N MET A 361 -9.78 9.08 -1.41
CA MET A 361 -10.31 9.97 -2.44
C MET A 361 -10.01 11.44 -2.11
N SER A 362 -9.55 12.19 -3.11
CA SER A 362 -9.52 13.66 -3.02
C SER A 362 -10.93 14.25 -2.95
N GLN A 363 -11.01 15.53 -2.60
CA GLN A 363 -12.27 16.25 -2.63
C GLN A 363 -12.85 16.33 -4.05
N GLU A 364 -12.01 16.52 -5.07
CA GLU A 364 -12.41 16.51 -6.48
C GLU A 364 -13.05 15.18 -6.88
N LEU A 365 -12.41 14.06 -6.53
CA LEU A 365 -12.94 12.73 -6.82
C LEU A 365 -14.28 12.48 -6.10
N LYS A 366 -14.41 12.92 -4.84
CA LYS A 366 -15.68 12.81 -4.09
C LYS A 366 -16.79 13.61 -4.74
N GLU A 367 -16.50 14.82 -5.23
CA GLU A 367 -17.48 15.68 -5.88
C GLU A 367 -18.00 15.05 -7.18
N ARG A 368 -17.11 14.48 -8.02
CA ARG A 368 -17.49 13.78 -9.25
C ARG A 368 -18.38 12.55 -9.00
N ILE A 369 -18.08 11.78 -7.95
CA ILE A 369 -18.85 10.57 -7.62
C ILE A 369 -20.21 10.91 -7.03
N TYR A 370 -20.25 11.83 -6.06
CA TYR A 370 -21.40 12.00 -5.16
C TYR A 370 -22.22 13.27 -5.39
N VAL A 371 -21.67 14.28 -6.06
CA VAL A 371 -22.27 15.62 -6.11
C VAL A 371 -22.64 16.01 -7.53
N LYS A 372 -21.66 16.18 -8.41
CA LYS A 372 -21.87 16.63 -9.78
C LYS A 372 -20.68 16.32 -10.67
N VAL A 373 -20.96 16.12 -11.95
CA VAL A 373 -19.97 16.13 -13.03
C VAL A 373 -20.35 17.26 -13.97
N ASP A 374 -19.41 18.15 -14.26
CA ASP A 374 -19.62 19.22 -15.24
C ASP A 374 -19.58 18.61 -16.64
N SER A 375 -20.72 18.06 -17.07
CA SER A 375 -20.89 17.39 -18.37
C SER A 375 -22.12 17.89 -19.11
N ASN A 376 -22.12 17.74 -20.44
CA ASN A 376 -23.31 18.03 -21.25
C ASN A 376 -24.41 16.96 -21.10
N HIS A 377 -24.13 15.86 -20.40
CA HIS A 377 -25.07 14.76 -20.19
C HIS A 377 -25.80 14.93 -18.86
N THR A 378 -27.12 15.12 -18.92
CA THR A 378 -27.96 15.38 -17.75
C THR A 378 -27.92 14.26 -16.71
N ILE A 379 -27.68 13.01 -17.13
CA ILE A 379 -27.59 11.85 -16.23
C ILE A 379 -26.45 11.97 -15.20
N LEU A 380 -25.40 12.73 -15.51
CA LEU A 380 -24.24 12.92 -14.64
C LEU A 380 -24.32 14.17 -13.73
N ASN A 381 -25.38 14.97 -13.84
CA ASN A 381 -25.55 16.21 -13.07
C ASN A 381 -25.55 16.00 -11.54
N HIS A 382 -25.83 14.77 -11.09
CA HIS A 382 -25.87 14.38 -9.68
C HIS A 382 -24.76 13.37 -9.30
N GLY A 383 -23.67 13.38 -10.06
CA GLY A 383 -22.52 12.50 -9.84
C GLY A 383 -22.66 11.12 -10.47
N SER A 384 -21.54 10.42 -10.63
CA SER A 384 -21.51 9.10 -11.28
C SER A 384 -22.25 8.01 -10.49
N GLU A 385 -22.32 8.12 -9.16
CA GLU A 385 -23.05 7.15 -8.35
C GLU A 385 -24.55 7.17 -8.66
N THR A 386 -25.15 8.37 -8.66
CA THR A 386 -26.56 8.57 -9.00
C THR A 386 -26.83 8.14 -10.43
N ALA A 387 -25.94 8.49 -11.36
CA ALA A 387 -26.04 8.13 -12.76
C ALA A 387 -26.07 6.60 -12.97
N ILE A 388 -25.24 5.85 -12.23
CA ILE A 388 -25.25 4.38 -12.27
C ILE A 388 -26.58 3.83 -11.75
N ASN A 389 -27.11 4.37 -10.65
CA ASN A 389 -28.38 3.90 -10.10
C ASN A 389 -29.54 4.14 -11.07
N ILE A 390 -29.58 5.32 -11.71
CA ILE A 390 -30.54 5.62 -12.79
C ILE A 390 -30.36 4.64 -13.95
N ALA A 391 -29.12 4.40 -14.40
CA ALA A 391 -28.85 3.44 -15.46
C ALA A 391 -29.31 2.02 -15.08
N ILE A 392 -29.13 1.59 -13.83
CA ILE A 392 -29.65 0.30 -13.34
C ILE A 392 -31.17 0.25 -13.42
N ASP A 393 -31.84 1.25 -12.87
CA ASP A 393 -33.29 1.29 -12.81
C ASP A 393 -33.89 1.34 -14.22
N ASP A 394 -33.30 2.14 -15.12
CA ASP A 394 -33.68 2.17 -16.52
C ASP A 394 -33.46 0.80 -17.17
N ASN A 395 -32.26 0.22 -17.11
CA ASN A 395 -31.99 -1.05 -17.78
C ASN A 395 -32.81 -2.23 -17.22
N GLN A 396 -33.16 -2.22 -15.93
CA GLN A 396 -34.03 -3.23 -15.31
C GLN A 396 -35.52 -3.03 -15.63
N SER A 397 -36.02 -1.80 -15.63
CA SER A 397 -37.44 -1.50 -15.89
C SER A 397 -37.82 -1.66 -17.35
N HIS A 398 -36.90 -1.35 -18.27
CA HIS A 398 -37.18 -1.27 -19.70
C HIS A 398 -37.25 -2.62 -20.42
N GLY A 399 -36.80 -3.71 -19.81
CA GLY A 399 -37.09 -5.04 -20.37
C GLY A 399 -38.49 -5.56 -20.01
N LEU A 400 -39.23 -4.88 -19.12
CA LEU A 400 -40.55 -5.30 -18.62
C LEU A 400 -41.72 -4.61 -19.33
N TYR A 401 -41.54 -3.44 -19.96
CA TYR A 401 -42.64 -2.65 -20.52
C TYR A 401 -42.35 -2.10 -21.93
N GLU A 402 -43.28 -2.44 -22.84
CA GLU A 402 -43.68 -1.82 -24.11
C GLU A 402 -42.69 -0.94 -24.92
N LEU A 403 -42.50 -1.34 -26.19
CA LEU A 403 -42.29 -0.48 -27.37
C LEU A 403 -41.40 0.76 -27.14
N LEU A 404 -40.17 0.53 -26.70
CA LEU A 404 -39.14 1.55 -26.82
C LEU A 404 -38.96 1.94 -28.29
N THR A 405 -39.01 3.23 -28.58
CA THR A 405 -38.55 3.76 -29.86
C THR A 405 -37.03 3.57 -29.95
N GLY A 406 -36.51 3.37 -31.17
CA GLY A 406 -35.07 3.22 -31.37
C GLY A 406 -34.25 4.37 -30.79
N ASP A 407 -34.83 5.58 -30.77
CA ASP A 407 -34.20 6.79 -30.23
C ASP A 407 -33.98 6.71 -28.71
N LYS A 408 -34.91 6.12 -27.95
CA LYS A 408 -34.76 6.00 -26.48
C LYS A 408 -33.73 4.93 -26.09
N ILE A 409 -33.54 3.91 -26.92
CA ILE A 409 -32.49 2.92 -26.72
C ILE A 409 -31.12 3.52 -27.02
N LEU A 410 -31.05 4.33 -28.07
CA LEU A 410 -29.84 5.07 -28.40
C LEU A 410 -29.48 6.04 -27.28
N SER A 411 -30.44 6.76 -26.69
CA SER A 411 -30.17 7.66 -25.57
C SER A 411 -29.65 6.91 -24.34
N LEU A 412 -30.29 5.79 -23.95
CA LEU A 412 -29.81 4.96 -22.83
C LEU A 412 -28.39 4.43 -23.06
N PHE A 413 -28.06 4.06 -24.29
CA PHE A 413 -26.70 3.63 -24.65
C PHE A 413 -25.69 4.78 -24.53
N LEU A 414 -26.01 5.94 -25.08
CA LEU A 414 -25.15 7.12 -25.00
C LEU A 414 -24.93 7.56 -23.55
N ASP A 415 -25.96 7.45 -22.71
CA ASP A 415 -25.87 7.73 -21.28
C ASP A 415 -24.93 6.75 -20.57
N VAL A 416 -25.03 5.45 -20.87
CA VAL A 416 -24.07 4.45 -20.34
C VAL A 416 -22.65 4.76 -20.79
N VAL A 417 -22.42 5.09 -22.06
CA VAL A 417 -21.09 5.46 -22.57
C VAL A 417 -20.55 6.71 -21.87
N ALA A 418 -21.38 7.72 -21.65
CA ALA A 418 -21.00 8.93 -20.91
C ALA A 418 -20.58 8.59 -19.47
N ILE A 419 -21.35 7.74 -18.78
CA ILE A 419 -20.99 7.27 -17.43
C ILE A 419 -19.68 6.46 -17.46
N GLN A 420 -19.45 5.61 -18.45
CA GLN A 420 -18.20 4.84 -18.57
C GLN A 420 -16.97 5.73 -18.77
N ASN A 421 -17.10 6.78 -19.57
CA ASN A 421 -16.05 7.77 -19.78
C ASN A 421 -15.73 8.49 -18.47
N GLU A 422 -16.76 8.89 -17.71
CA GLU A 422 -16.54 9.52 -16.41
C GLU A 422 -15.89 8.56 -15.41
N ILE A 423 -16.35 7.31 -15.29
CA ILE A 423 -15.71 6.30 -14.42
C ILE A 423 -14.24 6.09 -14.80
N SER A 424 -13.90 6.18 -16.09
CA SER A 424 -12.50 6.07 -16.54
C SER A 424 -11.65 7.27 -16.12
N GLN A 425 -12.22 8.48 -16.10
CA GLN A 425 -11.56 9.66 -15.52
C GLN A 425 -11.44 9.54 -14.00
N GLU A 426 -12.49 9.11 -13.31
CA GLU A 426 -12.49 8.85 -11.87
C GLU A 426 -11.43 7.81 -11.48
N PHE A 427 -11.25 6.76 -12.29
CA PHE A 427 -10.21 5.75 -12.09
C PHE A 427 -8.80 6.34 -12.17
N GLN A 428 -8.53 7.19 -13.17
CA GLN A 428 -7.23 7.86 -13.31
C GLN A 428 -6.97 8.82 -12.13
N LEU A 429 -7.99 9.57 -11.71
CA LEU A 429 -7.93 10.43 -10.53
C LEU A 429 -7.68 9.60 -9.27
N ALA A 430 -8.38 8.48 -9.09
CA ALA A 430 -8.21 7.58 -7.96
C ALA A 430 -6.79 6.98 -7.90
N ASP A 431 -6.22 6.56 -9.04
CA ASP A 431 -4.82 6.07 -9.10
C ASP A 431 -3.84 7.17 -8.69
N ARG A 432 -4.01 8.39 -9.22
CA ARG A 432 -3.14 9.53 -8.89
C ARG A 432 -3.26 9.95 -7.43
N ASP A 433 -4.47 10.15 -6.93
CA ASP A 433 -4.73 10.69 -5.59
C ASP A 433 -4.29 9.69 -4.51
N SER A 434 -4.58 8.40 -4.70
CA SER A 434 -4.12 7.37 -3.78
C SER A 434 -2.58 7.22 -3.78
N LYS A 435 -1.89 7.38 -4.93
CA LYS A 435 -0.41 7.46 -4.99
C LYS A 435 0.10 8.61 -4.15
N ASN A 436 -0.43 9.81 -4.36
CA ASN A 436 0.04 11.02 -3.69
C ASN A 436 -0.18 10.95 -2.17
N LEU A 437 -1.29 10.39 -1.73
CA LEU A 437 -1.57 10.18 -0.31
C LEU A 437 -0.58 9.19 0.33
N ILE A 438 -0.32 8.06 -0.34
CA ILE A 438 0.63 7.06 0.15
C ILE A 438 2.05 7.63 0.17
N SER A 439 2.48 8.30 -0.90
CA SER A 439 3.81 8.91 -0.97
C SER A 439 4.01 9.97 0.11
N GLY A 440 3.03 10.84 0.35
CA GLY A 440 3.11 11.83 1.42
C GLY A 440 3.25 11.21 2.82
N LYS A 441 2.64 10.04 3.07
CA LYS A 441 2.82 9.28 4.32
C LYS A 441 4.20 8.63 4.42
N LEU A 442 4.73 8.10 3.32
CA LEU A 442 6.10 7.59 3.28
C LEU A 442 7.12 8.70 3.51
N ASP A 443 6.94 9.85 2.88
CA ASP A 443 7.79 11.02 3.07
C ASP A 443 7.75 11.47 4.53
N SER A 444 6.58 11.40 5.17
CA SER A 444 6.44 11.68 6.61
C SER A 444 7.25 10.68 7.47
N ILE A 445 7.27 9.40 7.12
CA ILE A 445 8.08 8.38 7.81
C ILE A 445 9.58 8.65 7.61
N ILE A 446 10.00 8.95 6.38
CA ILE A 446 11.40 9.25 6.02
C ILE A 446 11.87 10.52 6.77
N ASN A 447 11.09 11.60 6.70
CA ASN A 447 11.41 12.86 7.36
C ASN A 447 11.49 12.70 8.89
N THR A 448 10.58 11.90 9.48
CA THR A 448 10.63 11.59 10.92
C THR A 448 11.89 10.80 11.28
N THR A 449 12.32 9.87 10.43
CA THR A 449 13.55 9.08 10.61
C THR A 449 14.80 9.96 10.56
N ILE A 450 14.85 10.90 9.60
CA ILE A 450 15.95 11.86 9.46
C ILE A 450 15.99 12.79 10.68
N ALA A 451 14.84 13.36 11.07
CA ALA A 451 14.75 14.24 12.23
C ALA A 451 15.19 13.54 13.53
N TYR A 452 14.78 12.29 13.73
CA TYR A 452 15.22 11.46 14.85
C TYR A 452 16.74 11.25 14.85
N SER A 453 17.32 10.93 13.69
CA SER A 453 18.77 10.72 13.54
C SER A 453 19.56 12.00 13.87
N ILE A 454 19.09 13.16 13.39
CA ILE A 454 19.69 14.47 13.70
C ILE A 454 19.57 14.77 15.20
N ALA A 455 18.41 14.51 15.80
CA ALA A 455 18.19 14.72 17.23
C ALA A 455 19.14 13.86 18.09
N LEU A 456 19.36 12.60 17.71
CA LEU A 456 20.35 11.73 18.38
C LEU A 456 21.79 12.26 18.26
N LEU A 457 22.18 12.75 17.08
CA LEU A 457 23.51 13.34 16.88
C LEU A 457 23.71 14.58 17.75
N ILE A 458 22.72 15.48 17.78
CA ILE A 458 22.76 16.67 18.64
C ILE A 458 22.87 16.27 20.11
N LEU A 459 22.09 15.28 20.56
CA LEU A 459 22.12 14.81 21.93
C LEU A 459 23.47 14.16 22.28
N TYR A 460 24.08 13.43 21.33
CA TYR A 460 25.42 12.90 21.50
C TYR A 460 26.47 14.01 21.64
N PHE A 461 26.54 14.94 20.68
CA PHE A 461 27.59 15.97 20.65
C PHE A 461 27.42 17.07 21.70
N CYS A 462 26.20 17.48 22.01
CA CYS A 462 25.94 18.60 22.92
C CYS A 462 25.72 18.16 24.38
N TYR A 463 25.25 16.92 24.61
CA TYR A 463 24.92 16.47 25.97
C TYR A 463 25.85 15.38 26.49
N TYR A 464 26.07 14.32 25.71
CA TYR A 464 26.85 13.16 26.17
C TYR A 464 28.37 13.38 26.07
N LEU A 465 28.86 13.88 24.93
CA LEU A 465 30.29 14.10 24.70
C LEU A 465 30.92 15.13 25.68
N PRO A 466 30.29 16.29 25.97
CA PRO A 466 30.87 17.24 26.92
C PRO A 466 30.92 16.69 28.34
N TYR A 467 29.95 15.83 28.70
CA TYR A 467 29.96 15.12 29.97
C TYR A 467 31.13 14.14 30.05
N LEU A 468 31.35 13.33 29.01
CA LEU A 468 32.51 12.43 28.92
C LEU A 468 33.83 13.19 29.03
N ASN A 469 34.00 14.27 28.26
CA ASN A 469 35.23 15.07 28.28
C ASN A 469 35.53 15.67 29.66
N ARG A 470 34.51 16.17 30.36
CA ARG A 470 34.67 16.65 31.75
C ARG A 470 35.14 15.53 32.66
N ARG A 471 34.57 14.33 32.53
CA ARG A 471 34.91 13.17 33.36
C ARG A 471 36.31 12.63 33.09
N ILE A 472 36.72 12.55 31.82
CA ILE A 472 38.08 12.19 31.42
C ILE A 472 39.08 13.17 32.04
N LYS A 473 38.79 14.48 32.00
CA LYS A 473 39.64 15.51 32.62
C LYS A 473 39.73 15.39 34.15
N TYR A 474 38.66 14.97 34.82
CA TYR A 474 38.72 14.66 36.26
C TYR A 474 39.57 13.43 36.54
N LEU A 475 39.41 12.36 35.76
CA LEU A 475 40.21 11.14 35.87
C LEU A 475 41.70 11.38 35.63
N SER A 476 42.08 12.18 34.62
CA SER A 476 43.48 12.49 34.35
C SER A 476 44.14 13.28 35.49
N ARG A 477 43.42 14.25 36.08
CA ARG A 477 43.89 14.96 37.28
C ARG A 477 44.08 14.02 38.48
N PHE A 478 43.19 13.04 38.63
CA PHE A 478 43.33 12.02 39.67
C PHE A 478 44.54 11.11 39.47
N LEU A 479 44.83 10.72 38.23
CA LEU A 479 46.03 9.93 37.89
C LEU A 479 47.33 10.68 38.22
N ILE A 480 47.42 11.96 37.87
CA ILE A 480 48.59 12.80 38.19
C ILE A 480 48.81 12.90 39.70
N LEU A 481 47.73 13.11 40.47
CA LEU A 481 47.78 13.15 41.94
C LEU A 481 48.32 11.84 42.54
N THR A 482 48.03 10.69 41.91
CA THR A 482 48.54 9.41 42.39
C THR A 482 49.98 9.13 42.01
N GLU A 483 50.45 9.58 40.85
CA GLU A 483 51.87 9.50 40.50
C GLU A 483 52.72 10.31 41.50
N ILE A 484 52.27 11.52 41.86
CA ILE A 484 52.95 12.35 42.87
C ILE A 484 52.99 11.65 44.24
N LEU A 485 51.88 11.04 44.67
CA LEU A 485 51.82 10.32 45.95
C LEU A 485 52.68 9.04 45.99
N GLN A 486 52.97 8.43 44.85
CA GLN A 486 53.88 7.27 44.77
C GLN A 486 55.34 7.70 44.77
N MET A 487 55.68 8.83 44.13
CA MET A 487 57.05 9.37 44.12
C MET A 487 57.53 9.86 45.50
N ASP A 488 56.62 10.18 46.42
CA ASP A 488 56.94 10.56 47.82
C ASP A 488 57.16 9.34 48.75
N GLN A 489 56.98 8.10 48.26
CA GLN A 489 57.15 6.86 49.04
C GLN A 489 58.43 6.07 48.71
N ASP A 490 59.12 6.41 47.63
CA ASP A 490 60.48 5.94 47.28
C ASP A 490 61.51 6.98 47.74
#